data_AF-A0A6M0LP99-F1
#
_entry.id   AF-A0A6M0LP99-F1
#
_cell.length_a   1.000
_cell.length_b   1.000
_cell.length_c   1.000
_cell.angle_alpha   90.00
_cell.angle_beta   90.00
_cell.angle_gamma   90.00
#
_symmetry.space_group_name_H-M   'P 1'
#
loop_
_entity.id
_entity.type
_entity.pdbx_description
1 polymer ?
#
loop_
_entity_poly.entity_id
_entity_poly.type
_entity_poly.pdbx_seq_one_letter_code
_entity_poly.pdbx_strand_id
1 'polypeptide(L)'
;MERRSILRFLPVLFLLFFLPALLIAAGIIPFLFRLPLLLLSFCATVLYCVYRGYRLGDLGIRSDNLAQSLKVNGVLTLLFALTFGLLFYFRLIPGPFYPALVVFIPFYLLLSSPMQEFLFRGFLFAELRAAGVRSAWILIVVSAFSFSFIHIIYGDWLTLALTFAVGLLWAAIYYRIPNLIGISVFHGVVGMLAVLAGVARNM
;
A
#
# COMPACT_ATOMS: atom_id res chain seq x y z
N MET A 1 23.39 -1.02 18.42
CA MET A 1 22.45 -0.14 17.69
C MET A 1 21.41 0.31 18.71
N GLU A 2 21.47 1.57 19.16
CA GLU A 2 20.64 2.07 20.27
C GLU A 2 19.15 1.79 20.01
N ARG A 3 18.49 1.10 20.95
CA ARG A 3 17.03 1.09 21.08
C ARG A 3 16.57 2.53 21.24
N ARG A 4 16.12 3.16 20.16
CA ARG A 4 15.57 4.51 20.20
C ARG A 4 14.04 4.45 20.14
N SER A 5 13.46 5.28 21.01
CA SER A 5 12.06 5.33 21.40
C SER A 5 11.08 5.50 20.24
N ILE A 6 9.91 4.85 20.36
CA ILE A 6 8.72 5.02 19.52
C ILE A 6 8.35 6.49 19.28
N LEU A 7 8.75 7.40 20.18
CA LEU A 7 8.58 8.84 20.07
C LEU A 7 9.24 9.45 18.83
N ARG A 8 10.30 8.82 18.27
CA ARG A 8 10.96 9.29 17.04
C ARG A 8 10.31 8.78 15.77
N PHE A 9 9.56 7.69 15.87
CA PHE A 9 8.81 7.11 14.76
C PHE A 9 7.56 7.95 14.44
N LEU A 10 6.90 8.51 15.46
CA LEU A 10 5.67 9.29 15.27
C LEU A 10 5.84 10.51 14.33
N PRO A 11 6.90 11.34 14.42
CA PRO A 11 7.12 12.41 13.46
C PRO A 11 7.33 11.90 12.04
N VAL A 12 8.07 10.81 11.85
CA VAL A 12 8.31 10.25 10.50
C VAL A 12 7.01 9.73 9.90
N LEU A 13 6.22 9.00 10.68
CA LEU A 13 4.90 8.52 10.28
C LEU A 13 3.98 9.70 9.92
N PHE A 14 3.91 10.71 10.78
CA PHE A 14 3.07 11.86 10.54
C PHE A 14 3.51 12.64 9.29
N LEU A 15 4.78 13.03 9.20
CA LEU A 15 5.28 13.90 8.14
C LEU A 15 5.29 13.22 6.77
N LEU A 16 5.60 11.93 6.69
CA LEU A 16 5.75 11.23 5.41
C LEU A 16 4.48 10.52 4.93
N PHE A 17 3.53 10.24 5.83
CA PHE A 17 2.32 9.48 5.49
C PHE A 17 1.05 10.31 5.68
N PHE A 18 0.85 10.89 6.86
CA PHE A 18 -0.44 11.51 7.20
C PHE A 18 -0.54 12.97 6.74
N LEU A 19 0.51 13.76 6.95
CA LEU A 19 0.50 15.18 6.61
C LEU A 19 0.27 15.41 5.10
N PRO A 20 0.93 14.72 4.15
CA PRO A 20 0.69 14.96 2.73
C PRO A 20 -0.77 14.67 2.33
N ALA A 21 -1.35 13.58 2.86
CA ALA A 21 -2.74 13.22 2.61
C ALA A 21 -3.72 14.23 3.24
N LEU A 22 -3.47 14.69 4.47
CA LEU A 22 -4.26 15.70 5.15
C LEU A 22 -4.24 17.04 4.41
N LEU A 23 -3.08 17.47 3.91
CA LEU A 23 -2.94 18.73 3.16
C LEU A 23 -3.71 18.68 1.84
N ILE A 24 -3.74 17.52 1.15
CA ILE A 24 -4.57 17.34 -0.04
C ILE A 24 -6.06 17.34 0.34
N ALA A 25 -6.45 16.55 1.35
CA ALA A 25 -7.84 16.44 1.77
C ALA A 25 -8.43 17.76 2.28
N ALA A 26 -7.61 18.61 2.92
CA ALA A 26 -7.99 19.96 3.34
C ALA A 26 -8.03 20.99 2.20
N GLY A 27 -7.67 20.61 0.96
CA GLY A 27 -7.62 21.50 -0.19
C GLY A 27 -6.44 22.48 -0.21
N ILE A 28 -5.49 22.35 0.72
CA ILE A 28 -4.28 23.20 0.78
C ILE A 28 -3.33 22.85 -0.37
N ILE A 29 -3.16 21.55 -0.65
CA ILE A 29 -2.40 21.05 -1.80
C ILE A 29 -3.38 20.52 -2.85
N PRO A 30 -3.27 20.94 -4.13
CA PRO A 30 -4.16 20.42 -5.18
C PRO A 30 -4.03 18.90 -5.36
N PHE A 31 -5.16 18.23 -5.62
CA PHE A 31 -5.23 16.77 -5.81
C PHE A 31 -4.29 16.21 -6.90
N LEU A 32 -3.89 17.04 -7.87
CA LEU A 32 -2.91 16.68 -8.90
C LEU A 32 -1.53 16.29 -8.32
N PHE A 33 -1.19 16.79 -7.13
CA PHE A 33 0.10 16.53 -6.46
C PHE A 33 0.16 15.20 -5.71
N ARG A 34 -0.90 14.38 -5.71
CA ARG A 34 -0.92 13.08 -5.01
C ARG A 34 0.22 12.14 -5.43
N LEU A 35 0.57 12.10 -6.72
CA LEU A 35 1.64 11.25 -7.23
C LEU A 35 3.04 11.83 -6.92
N PRO A 36 3.33 13.13 -7.19
CA PRO A 36 4.56 13.76 -6.73
C PRO A 36 4.82 13.60 -5.22
N LEU A 37 3.78 13.75 -4.39
CA LEU A 37 3.91 13.60 -2.94
C LEU A 37 4.15 12.14 -2.52
N LEU A 38 3.49 11.17 -3.16
CA LEU A 38 3.80 9.75 -2.97
C LEU A 38 5.27 9.44 -3.31
N LEU A 39 5.76 9.97 -4.43
CA LEU A 39 7.15 9.80 -4.85
C LEU A 39 8.11 10.46 -3.85
N LEU A 40 7.79 11.66 -3.36
CA LEU A 40 8.59 12.33 -2.33
C LEU A 40 8.66 11.50 -1.05
N SER A 41 7.53 11.00 -0.56
CA SER A 41 7.49 10.11 0.62
C SER A 41 8.29 8.84 0.40
N PHE A 42 8.19 8.22 -0.79
CA PHE A 42 9.00 7.06 -1.16
C PHE A 42 10.50 7.38 -1.14
N CYS A 43 10.93 8.44 -1.82
CA CYS A 43 12.35 8.84 -1.84
C CYS A 43 12.87 9.18 -0.44
N ALA A 44 12.11 9.93 0.36
CA ALA A 44 12.48 10.29 1.72
C ALA A 44 12.61 9.05 2.63
N THR A 45 11.69 8.09 2.52
CA THR A 45 11.77 6.84 3.29
C THR A 45 12.91 5.94 2.81
N VAL A 46 13.23 5.90 1.52
CA VAL A 46 14.42 5.20 0.99
C VAL A 46 15.70 5.80 1.57
N LEU A 47 15.87 7.13 1.52
CA LEU A 47 17.03 7.81 2.10
C LEU A 47 17.12 7.56 3.61
N TYR A 48 15.98 7.58 4.30
CA TYR A 48 15.90 7.24 5.72
C TYR A 48 16.33 5.79 5.99
N CYS A 49 15.90 4.83 5.17
CA CYS A 49 16.30 3.43 5.30
C CYS A 49 17.81 3.24 5.15
N VAL A 50 18.40 3.92 4.17
CA VAL A 50 19.86 3.93 3.94
C VAL A 50 20.57 4.52 5.15
N TYR A 51 20.12 5.69 5.65
CA TYR A 51 20.68 6.33 6.84
C TYR A 51 20.60 5.43 8.09
N ARG A 52 19.52 4.66 8.22
CA ARG A 52 19.31 3.71 9.34
C ARG A 52 20.04 2.38 9.15
N GLY A 53 20.63 2.12 8.00
CA GLY A 53 21.33 0.88 7.70
C GLY A 53 20.39 -0.34 7.60
N TYR A 54 19.14 -0.15 7.18
CA TYR A 54 18.25 -1.30 6.91
C TYR A 54 18.79 -2.15 5.77
N ARG A 55 18.75 -3.47 5.95
CA ARG A 55 19.08 -4.42 4.89
C ARG A 55 17.86 -4.61 4.00
N LEU A 56 18.09 -4.96 2.73
CA LEU A 56 17.02 -5.27 1.79
C LEU A 56 16.03 -6.32 2.33
N GLY A 57 16.55 -7.33 3.05
CA GLY A 57 15.73 -8.35 3.69
C GLY A 57 14.81 -7.84 4.82
N ASP A 58 15.22 -6.78 5.54
CA ASP A 58 14.38 -6.15 6.57
C ASP A 58 13.16 -5.46 5.96
N LEU A 59 13.34 -4.95 4.73
CA LEU A 59 12.32 -4.25 3.94
C LEU A 59 11.50 -5.22 3.08
N GLY A 60 11.74 -6.53 3.17
CA GLY A 60 11.04 -7.54 2.38
C GLY A 60 11.50 -7.63 0.91
N ILE A 61 12.65 -7.04 0.57
CA ILE A 61 13.28 -7.19 -0.74
C ILE A 61 14.22 -8.41 -0.66
N ARG A 62 13.69 -9.59 -1.02
CA ARG A 62 14.38 -10.88 -0.89
C ARG A 62 13.89 -11.91 -1.91
N SER A 63 14.75 -12.88 -2.24
CA SER A 63 14.49 -13.92 -3.24
C SER A 63 14.24 -15.31 -2.65
N ASP A 64 14.67 -15.56 -1.41
CA ASP A 64 14.60 -16.86 -0.73
C ASP A 64 13.17 -17.36 -0.45
N ASN A 65 12.19 -16.46 -0.32
CA ASN A 65 10.75 -16.80 -0.20
C ASN A 65 9.92 -16.33 -1.40
N LEU A 66 10.54 -15.93 -2.51
CA LEU A 66 9.85 -15.31 -3.65
C LEU A 66 8.82 -16.25 -4.28
N ALA A 67 9.19 -17.51 -4.52
CA ALA A 67 8.29 -18.50 -5.10
C ALA A 67 7.05 -18.75 -4.20
N GLN A 68 7.25 -18.85 -2.89
CA GLN A 68 6.17 -18.99 -1.93
C GLN A 68 5.25 -17.76 -1.93
N SER A 69 5.84 -16.56 -1.93
CA SER A 69 5.10 -15.31 -1.97
C SER A 69 4.27 -15.20 -3.24
N LEU A 70 4.87 -15.43 -4.42
CA LEU A 70 4.17 -15.39 -5.70
C LEU A 70 3.05 -16.43 -5.79
N LYS A 71 3.25 -17.64 -5.24
CA LYS A 71 2.21 -18.66 -5.20
C LYS A 71 1.00 -18.22 -4.39
N VAL A 72 1.22 -17.77 -3.15
CA VAL A 72 0.12 -17.36 -2.25
C VAL A 72 -0.59 -16.12 -2.80
N ASN A 73 0.18 -15.09 -3.16
CA ASN A 73 -0.37 -13.86 -3.70
C ASN A 73 -1.04 -14.08 -5.07
N GLY A 74 -0.49 -14.95 -5.92
CA GLY A 74 -1.07 -15.29 -7.22
C GLY A 74 -2.41 -16.00 -7.10
N VAL A 75 -2.56 -16.97 -6.20
CA VAL A 75 -3.84 -17.62 -5.92
C VAL A 75 -4.88 -16.60 -5.46
N LEU A 76 -4.54 -15.73 -4.51
CA LEU A 76 -5.45 -14.69 -4.03
C LEU A 76 -5.78 -13.67 -5.12
N THR A 77 -4.81 -13.30 -5.96
CA THR A 77 -5.02 -12.42 -7.11
C THR A 77 -6.06 -13.01 -8.06
N LEU A 78 -5.94 -14.30 -8.39
CA LEU A 78 -6.90 -14.99 -9.25
C LEU A 78 -8.30 -15.05 -8.63
N LEU A 79 -8.41 -15.31 -7.32
CA LEU A 79 -9.69 -15.31 -6.62
C LEU A 79 -10.36 -13.93 -6.63
N PHE A 80 -9.60 -12.86 -6.39
CA PHE A 80 -10.13 -11.50 -6.48
C PHE A 80 -10.52 -11.16 -7.92
N ALA A 81 -9.68 -11.49 -8.90
CA ALA A 81 -9.97 -11.24 -10.31
C ALA A 81 -11.23 -11.97 -10.77
N LEU A 82 -11.40 -13.24 -10.38
CA LEU A 82 -12.63 -14.00 -10.63
C LEU A 82 -13.83 -13.34 -9.95
N THR A 83 -13.69 -12.89 -8.70
CA THR A 83 -14.76 -12.20 -7.98
C THR A 83 -15.18 -10.91 -8.70
N PHE A 84 -14.24 -10.04 -9.06
CA PHE A 84 -14.52 -8.85 -9.86
C PHE A 84 -15.18 -9.20 -11.20
N GLY A 85 -14.69 -10.24 -11.89
CA GLY A 85 -15.27 -10.73 -13.13
C GLY A 85 -16.72 -11.19 -12.99
N LEU A 86 -17.04 -11.94 -11.93
CA LEU A 86 -18.40 -12.39 -11.63
C LEU A 86 -19.31 -11.22 -11.25
N LEU A 87 -18.85 -10.31 -10.37
CA LEU A 87 -19.61 -9.11 -10.00
C LEU A 87 -19.94 -8.26 -11.24
N PHE A 88 -18.98 -8.13 -12.16
CA PHE A 88 -19.19 -7.46 -13.43
C PHE A 88 -20.19 -8.22 -14.33
N TYR A 89 -20.02 -9.53 -14.49
CA TYR A 89 -20.91 -10.38 -15.29
C TYR A 89 -22.37 -10.31 -14.84
N PHE A 90 -22.59 -10.33 -13.51
CA PHE A 90 -23.92 -10.18 -12.90
C PHE A 90 -24.40 -8.73 -12.77
N ARG A 91 -23.67 -7.75 -13.33
CA ARG A 91 -24.00 -6.32 -13.32
C ARG A 91 -24.16 -5.71 -11.92
N LEU A 92 -23.43 -6.25 -10.93
CA LEU A 92 -23.39 -5.74 -9.55
C LEU A 92 -22.39 -4.58 -9.40
N ILE A 93 -21.49 -4.39 -10.37
CA ILE A 93 -20.58 -3.25 -10.46
C ILE A 93 -20.69 -2.62 -11.86
N PRO A 94 -20.47 -1.30 -12.00
CA PRO A 94 -20.72 -0.56 -13.24
C PRO A 94 -19.80 -0.97 -14.40
N GLY A 95 -18.71 -1.68 -14.12
CA GLY A 95 -17.79 -2.19 -15.12
C GLY A 95 -16.64 -1.25 -15.45
N PRO A 96 -15.73 -1.69 -16.33
CA PRO A 96 -14.46 -1.03 -16.59
C PRO A 96 -14.64 0.41 -17.08
N PHE A 97 -14.05 1.36 -16.35
CA PHE A 97 -13.89 2.75 -16.77
C PHE A 97 -12.60 2.87 -17.57
N TYR A 98 -12.74 3.16 -18.86
CA TYR A 98 -11.68 3.00 -19.86
C TYR A 98 -10.70 4.18 -20.13
N PRO A 99 -10.75 5.37 -19.51
CA PRO A 99 -9.80 6.41 -19.91
C PRO A 99 -8.39 6.12 -19.37
N ALA A 100 -7.43 6.14 -20.31
CA ALA A 100 -5.97 6.07 -20.12
C ALA A 100 -5.34 4.72 -19.70
N LEU A 101 -5.93 3.58 -20.08
CA LEU A 101 -5.39 2.23 -19.77
C LEU A 101 -3.90 2.04 -20.13
N VAL A 102 -3.45 2.56 -21.28
CA VAL A 102 -2.09 2.33 -21.79
C VAL A 102 -1.02 2.92 -20.88
N VAL A 103 -1.29 4.06 -20.24
CA VAL A 103 -0.34 4.71 -19.33
C VAL A 103 -0.62 4.32 -17.89
N PHE A 104 -1.90 4.25 -17.51
CA PHE A 104 -2.29 3.97 -16.13
C PHE A 104 -1.89 2.58 -15.67
N ILE A 105 -2.14 1.53 -16.48
CA ILE A 105 -1.85 0.15 -16.08
C ILE A 105 -0.36 -0.08 -15.79
N PRO A 106 0.58 0.21 -16.72
CA PRO A 106 1.99 -0.02 -16.44
C PRO A 106 2.49 0.87 -15.30
N PHE A 107 2.06 2.12 -15.23
CA PHE A 107 2.38 3.01 -14.10
C PHE A 107 1.90 2.43 -12.77
N TYR A 108 0.66 1.94 -12.71
CA TYR A 108 0.07 1.44 -11.48
C TYR A 108 0.72 0.15 -11.02
N LEU A 109 0.93 -0.80 -11.95
CA LEU A 109 1.53 -2.11 -11.65
C LEU A 109 3.02 -2.03 -11.32
N LEU A 110 3.79 -1.24 -12.06
CA LEU A 110 5.26 -1.25 -11.97
C LEU A 110 5.80 -0.17 -11.02
N LEU A 111 5.04 0.88 -10.76
CA LEU A 111 5.52 2.02 -9.97
C LEU A 111 4.65 2.27 -8.75
N SER A 112 3.36 2.57 -8.94
CA SER A 112 2.49 3.00 -7.85
C SER A 112 2.31 1.92 -6.78
N SER A 113 1.93 0.70 -7.17
CA SER A 113 1.73 -0.41 -6.23
C SER A 113 3.04 -0.77 -5.49
N PRO A 114 4.19 -1.00 -6.17
CA PRO A 114 5.44 -1.28 -5.48
C PRO A 114 5.90 -0.18 -4.51
N MET A 115 5.72 1.09 -4.87
CA MET A 115 6.05 2.21 -3.96
C MET A 115 5.17 2.20 -2.71
N GLN A 116 3.87 1.97 -2.86
CA GLN A 116 2.94 1.90 -1.73
C GLN A 116 3.25 0.67 -0.86
N GLU A 117 3.49 -0.50 -1.45
CA GLU A 117 3.89 -1.68 -0.68
C GLU A 117 5.22 -1.49 0.05
N PHE A 118 6.21 -0.85 -0.59
CA PHE A 118 7.45 -0.48 0.09
C PHE A 118 7.18 0.40 1.31
N LEU A 119 6.36 1.44 1.17
CA LEU A 119 6.05 2.39 2.24
C LEU A 119 5.33 1.71 3.41
N PHE A 120 4.25 0.99 3.15
CA PHE A 120 3.35 0.49 4.20
C PHE A 120 3.70 -0.91 4.71
N ARG A 121 4.36 -1.74 3.90
CA ARG A 121 4.71 -3.12 4.28
C ARG A 121 6.20 -3.24 4.53
N GLY A 122 7.03 -2.71 3.64
CA GLY A 122 8.50 -2.73 3.81
C GLY A 122 8.96 -1.86 4.98
N PHE A 123 8.99 -0.55 4.75
CA PHE A 123 9.50 0.45 5.68
C PHE A 123 8.75 0.45 7.02
N LEU A 124 7.43 0.54 7.00
CA LEU A 124 6.64 0.70 8.22
C LEU A 124 6.78 -0.51 9.17
N PHE A 125 6.82 -1.75 8.65
CA PHE A 125 7.10 -2.92 9.49
C PHE A 125 8.52 -2.90 10.02
N ALA A 126 9.51 -2.59 9.18
CA ALA A 126 10.91 -2.55 9.58
C ALA A 126 11.12 -1.54 10.72
N GLU A 127 10.57 -0.33 10.59
CA GLU A 127 10.71 0.73 11.58
C GLU A 127 9.95 0.42 12.87
N LEU A 128 8.72 -0.10 12.80
CA LEU A 128 7.98 -0.52 14.00
C LEU A 128 8.72 -1.62 14.76
N ARG A 129 9.28 -2.61 14.06
CA ARG A 129 10.09 -3.67 14.67
C ARG A 129 11.36 -3.11 15.29
N ALA A 130 12.04 -2.18 14.62
CA ALA A 130 13.22 -1.51 15.15
C ALA A 130 12.91 -0.67 16.41
N ALA A 131 11.71 -0.09 16.48
CA ALA A 131 11.19 0.60 17.65
C ALA A 131 10.76 -0.36 18.79
N GLY A 132 10.90 -1.67 18.60
CA GLY A 132 10.62 -2.69 19.61
C GLY A 132 9.21 -3.28 19.57
N VAL A 133 8.38 -2.91 18.58
CA VAL A 133 7.04 -3.48 18.41
C VAL A 133 7.16 -4.93 17.93
N ARG A 134 6.68 -5.86 18.75
CA ARG A 134 6.68 -7.31 18.46
C ARG A 134 5.30 -7.88 18.17
N SER A 135 4.24 -7.18 18.57
CA SER A 135 2.87 -7.64 18.37
C SER A 135 2.50 -7.66 16.88
N ALA A 136 2.12 -8.84 16.38
CA ALA A 136 1.66 -9.02 15.00
C ALA A 136 0.47 -8.11 14.70
N TRP A 137 -0.49 -8.04 15.62
CA TRP A 137 -1.69 -7.22 15.47
C TRP A 137 -1.39 -5.74 15.33
N ILE A 138 -0.45 -5.21 16.13
CA ILE A 138 -0.06 -3.80 16.03
C ILE A 138 0.59 -3.52 14.66
N LEU A 139 1.50 -4.38 14.21
CA LEU A 139 2.15 -4.22 12.90
C LEU A 139 1.13 -4.22 11.76
N ILE A 140 0.19 -5.16 11.78
CA ILE A 140 -0.84 -5.33 10.75
C ILE A 140 -1.80 -4.15 10.76
N VAL A 141 -2.35 -3.78 11.92
CA VAL A 141 -3.36 -2.72 12.03
C VAL A 141 -2.76 -1.35 11.71
N VAL A 142 -1.56 -1.03 12.22
CA VAL A 142 -0.91 0.25 11.91
C VAL A 142 -0.61 0.35 10.42
N SER A 143 -0.12 -0.73 9.80
CA SER A 143 0.12 -0.76 8.35
C SER A 143 -1.17 -0.56 7.54
N ALA A 144 -2.21 -1.33 7.85
CA ALA A 144 -3.49 -1.25 7.15
C ALA A 144 -4.18 0.10 7.35
N PHE A 145 -4.14 0.63 8.57
CA PHE A 145 -4.67 1.95 8.88
C PHE A 145 -3.92 3.03 8.12
N SER A 146 -2.58 3.02 8.13
CA SER A 146 -1.80 4.02 7.40
C SER A 146 -2.02 3.95 5.89
N PHE A 147 -2.14 2.73 5.34
CA PHE A 147 -2.47 2.53 3.93
C PHE A 147 -3.87 3.04 3.57
N SER A 148 -4.88 2.75 4.39
CA SER A 148 -6.24 3.25 4.18
C SER A 148 -6.30 4.77 4.32
N PHE A 149 -5.63 5.34 5.34
CA PHE A 149 -5.70 6.75 5.67
C PHE A 149 -5.27 7.65 4.51
N ILE A 150 -4.25 7.28 3.72
CA ILE A 150 -3.84 8.11 2.57
C ILE A 150 -4.93 8.24 1.49
N HIS A 151 -5.95 7.37 1.51
CA HIS A 151 -7.10 7.43 0.62
C HIS A 151 -8.17 8.44 1.09
N ILE A 152 -7.97 9.11 2.23
CA ILE A 152 -8.87 10.20 2.67
C ILE A 152 -8.96 11.33 1.64
N ILE A 153 -7.95 11.47 0.77
CA ILE A 153 -7.93 12.41 -0.35
C ILE A 153 -9.06 12.21 -1.37
N TYR A 154 -9.70 11.03 -1.36
CA TYR A 154 -10.80 10.69 -2.26
C TYR A 154 -12.18 10.97 -1.65
N GLY A 155 -12.26 11.51 -0.43
CA GLY A 155 -13.53 11.95 0.18
C GLY A 155 -14.60 10.86 0.37
N ASP A 156 -14.27 9.58 0.14
CA ASP A 156 -15.22 8.48 0.09
C ASP A 156 -14.97 7.46 1.22
N TRP A 157 -15.97 7.29 2.08
CA TRP A 157 -15.92 6.35 3.21
C TRP A 157 -15.86 4.90 2.77
N LEU A 158 -16.48 4.55 1.64
CA LEU A 158 -16.44 3.18 1.13
C LEU A 158 -15.01 2.82 0.69
N THR A 159 -14.33 3.72 -0.02
CA THR A 159 -12.92 3.58 -0.39
C THR A 159 -12.05 3.41 0.86
N LEU A 160 -12.26 4.20 1.92
CA LEU A 160 -11.53 4.02 3.18
C LEU A 160 -11.78 2.64 3.80
N ALA A 161 -13.03 2.19 3.87
CA ALA A 161 -13.38 0.90 4.45
C ALA A 161 -12.79 -0.28 3.64
N LEU A 162 -12.89 -0.24 2.32
CA LEU A 162 -12.37 -1.28 1.43
C LEU A 162 -10.84 -1.32 1.42
N THR A 163 -10.19 -0.16 1.36
CA THR A 163 -8.72 -0.07 1.43
C THR A 163 -8.19 -0.52 2.79
N PHE A 164 -8.93 -0.27 3.88
CA PHE A 164 -8.58 -0.80 5.20
C PHE A 164 -8.72 -2.32 5.24
N ALA A 165 -9.85 -2.87 4.77
CA ALA A 165 -10.11 -4.30 4.77
C ALA A 165 -9.09 -5.08 3.93
N VAL A 166 -8.81 -4.64 2.69
CA VAL A 166 -7.78 -5.27 1.86
C VAL A 166 -6.38 -4.99 2.41
N GLY A 167 -6.18 -3.83 3.03
CA GLY A 167 -4.93 -3.45 3.69
C GLY A 167 -4.56 -4.40 4.83
N LEU A 168 -5.54 -4.84 5.63
CA LEU A 168 -5.39 -5.86 6.67
C LEU A 168 -4.95 -7.20 6.07
N LEU A 169 -5.59 -7.63 4.98
CA LEU A 169 -5.23 -8.86 4.27
C LEU A 169 -3.78 -8.80 3.79
N TRP A 170 -3.40 -7.73 3.09
CA TRP A 170 -2.04 -7.57 2.57
C TRP A 170 -0.99 -7.49 3.67
N ALA A 171 -1.26 -6.74 4.74
CA ALA A 171 -0.37 -6.65 5.89
C ALA A 171 -0.23 -8.00 6.62
N ALA A 172 -1.30 -8.80 6.72
CA ALA A 172 -1.26 -10.14 7.28
C ALA A 172 -0.44 -11.12 6.43
N ILE A 173 -0.60 -11.08 5.11
CA ILE A 173 0.21 -11.88 4.17
C ILE A 173 1.68 -11.49 4.31
N TYR A 174 1.99 -10.20 4.24
CA TYR A 174 3.35 -9.70 4.36
C TYR A 174 3.98 -10.04 5.72
N TYR A 175 3.22 -9.96 6.81
CA TYR A 175 3.71 -10.37 8.14
C TYR A 175 4.19 -11.83 8.14
N ARG A 176 3.49 -12.72 7.44
CA ARG A 176 3.79 -14.17 7.37
C ARG A 176 4.85 -14.50 6.31
N ILE A 177 4.81 -13.84 5.17
CA ILE A 177 5.67 -14.06 4.02
C ILE A 177 6.21 -12.70 3.57
N PRO A 178 7.22 -12.14 4.26
CA PRO A 178 7.72 -10.79 3.99
C PRO A 178 8.43 -10.80 2.64
N ASN A 179 7.73 -10.39 1.60
CA ASN A 179 8.26 -10.29 0.24
C ASN A 179 7.46 -9.24 -0.54
N LEU A 180 8.13 -8.14 -0.89
CA LEU A 180 7.48 -7.01 -1.55
C LEU A 180 7.02 -7.35 -2.97
N ILE A 181 7.74 -8.19 -3.71
CA ILE A 181 7.39 -8.48 -5.12
C ILE A 181 6.02 -9.14 -5.19
N GLY A 182 5.81 -10.22 -4.43
CA GLY A 182 4.55 -10.96 -4.49
C GLY A 182 3.35 -10.12 -4.05
N ILE A 183 3.50 -9.34 -2.97
CA ILE A 183 2.39 -8.48 -2.51
C ILE A 183 2.14 -7.28 -3.45
N SER A 184 3.18 -6.74 -4.08
CA SER A 184 3.04 -5.65 -5.07
C SER A 184 2.31 -6.10 -6.33
N VAL A 185 2.54 -7.33 -6.78
CA VAL A 185 1.76 -7.92 -7.89
C VAL A 185 0.29 -8.05 -7.49
N PHE A 186 0.01 -8.59 -6.31
CA PHE A 186 -1.37 -8.74 -5.83
C PHE A 186 -2.08 -7.40 -5.67
N HIS A 187 -1.47 -6.44 -4.99
CA HIS A 187 -2.00 -5.08 -4.88
C HIS A 187 -2.19 -4.45 -6.25
N GLY A 188 -1.18 -4.51 -7.12
CA GLY A 188 -1.24 -3.89 -8.45
C GLY A 188 -2.44 -4.38 -9.26
N VAL A 189 -2.64 -5.69 -9.33
CA VAL A 189 -3.75 -6.28 -10.10
C VAL A 189 -5.10 -5.95 -9.45
N VAL A 190 -5.26 -6.14 -8.14
CA VAL A 190 -6.53 -5.87 -7.45
C VAL A 190 -6.89 -4.40 -7.47
N GLY A 191 -5.92 -3.52 -7.22
CA GLY A 191 -6.12 -2.08 -7.25
C GLY A 191 -6.48 -1.58 -8.66
N MET A 192 -5.82 -2.11 -9.70
CA MET A 192 -6.20 -1.84 -11.09
C MET A 192 -7.65 -2.28 -11.34
N LEU A 193 -8.03 -3.51 -10.98
CA LEU A 193 -9.40 -4.01 -11.15
C LEU A 193 -10.42 -3.16 -10.38
N ALA A 194 -10.10 -2.71 -9.16
CA ALA A 194 -10.97 -1.84 -8.36
C ALA A 194 -11.20 -0.46 -9.02
N VAL A 195 -10.13 0.14 -9.56
CA VAL A 195 -10.23 1.41 -10.32
C VAL A 195 -11.06 1.21 -11.58
N LEU A 196 -10.81 0.13 -12.34
CA LEU A 196 -11.59 -0.20 -13.52
C LEU A 196 -13.05 -0.41 -13.15
N ALA A 197 -13.35 -1.19 -12.12
CA ALA A 197 -14.70 -1.42 -11.62
C ALA A 197 -15.42 -0.16 -11.12
N GLY A 198 -14.72 0.96 -10.96
CA GLY A 198 -15.28 2.21 -10.48
C GLY A 198 -15.56 2.25 -8.98
N VAL A 199 -14.92 1.36 -8.22
CA VAL A 199 -15.12 1.23 -6.77
C VAL A 199 -14.37 2.33 -6.00
N ALA A 200 -13.32 2.90 -6.60
CA ALA A 200 -12.52 3.99 -6.02
C ALA A 200 -12.76 5.30 -6.79
N ARG A 201 -13.92 5.93 -6.59
CA ARG A 201 -14.27 7.22 -7.21
C ARG A 201 -14.63 8.24 -6.12
N ASN A 202 -14.14 9.47 -6.27
CA ASN A 202 -14.93 10.63 -5.85
C ASN A 202 -16.19 10.61 -6.72
N MET A 203 -17.37 10.51 -6.10
CA MET A 203 -18.60 10.97 -6.73
C MET A 203 -18.61 12.50 -6.74
#